data_AF-S3D3X8-F1
#
_entry.id   AF-S3D3X8-F1
#
_cell.length_a   1.000
_cell.length_b   1.000
_cell.length_c   1.000
_cell.angle_alpha   90.00
_cell.angle_beta   90.00
_cell.angle_gamma   90.00
#
_symmetry.space_group_name_H-M   'P 1'
#
loop_
_entity.id
_entity.type
_entity.pdbx_description
1 polymer ?
#
loop_
_entity_poly.entity_id
_entity_poly.type
_entity_poly.pdbx_seq_one_letter_code
_entity_poly.pdbx_strand_id
1 'polypeptide(L)'
;MSAATISGPSGPRREPLSLGTQLRGRSGRQYTYGKYLAASDSIVRDPEGHEHVLKTISKSEFDYQLGLQKSLAGCPYLRVVTDDIQEHLLYTYDYLSDDVLNAARRKDLTLAIRKCILRDALRGLAELHSRGIVHTDIMARLCEEDNPPHPFVAWTHAVDADFRDVVSKMTRLGPEQCITVGEALEHSWFRNFE
;
A
#
# COMPACT_ATOMS: atom_id res chain seq x y z
N MET A 1 41.30 -4.53 5.19
CA MET A 1 41.05 -3.72 3.98
C MET A 1 39.60 -3.26 4.06
N SER A 2 39.37 -1.96 4.25
CA SER A 2 38.05 -1.37 4.44
C SER A 2 37.46 -1.03 3.07
N ALA A 3 36.28 -1.57 2.75
CA ALA A 3 35.58 -1.27 1.51
C ALA A 3 34.87 0.09 1.65
N ALA A 4 35.29 1.06 0.84
CA ALA A 4 34.66 2.35 0.73
C ALA A 4 33.32 2.21 -0.02
N THR A 5 32.22 2.58 0.65
CA THR A 5 30.91 2.74 0.02
C THR A 5 30.97 3.94 -0.93
N ILE A 6 30.83 3.69 -2.23
CA ILE A 6 30.73 4.75 -3.24
C ILE A 6 29.33 5.35 -3.14
N SER A 7 29.24 6.57 -2.61
CA SER A 7 28.07 7.42 -2.67
C SER A 7 27.86 7.93 -4.10
N GLY A 8 26.74 7.58 -4.71
CA GLY A 8 26.28 8.23 -5.94
C GLY A 8 25.93 9.70 -5.66
N PRO A 9 26.03 10.60 -6.66
CA PRO A 9 25.73 12.01 -6.47
C PRO A 9 24.24 12.19 -6.15
N SER A 10 23.96 12.51 -4.88
CA SER A 10 22.66 13.05 -4.48
C SER A 10 22.47 14.39 -5.18
N GLY A 11 21.49 14.48 -6.08
CA GLY A 11 21.04 15.75 -6.63
C GLY A 11 20.70 16.75 -5.50
N PRO A 12 20.61 18.06 -5.80
CA PRO A 12 20.40 19.08 -4.79
C PRO A 12 19.17 18.73 -3.94
N ARG A 13 19.41 18.56 -2.64
CA ARG A 13 18.36 18.32 -1.63
C ARG A 13 17.48 19.56 -1.62
N ARG A 14 16.31 19.49 -2.27
CA ARG A 14 15.33 20.58 -2.28
C ARG A 14 14.95 20.92 -0.83
N GLU A 15 14.84 22.21 -0.54
CA GLU A 15 14.47 22.67 0.80
C GLU A 15 13.12 22.06 1.22
N PRO A 16 12.97 21.65 2.50
CA PRO A 16 11.70 21.14 3.00
C PRO A 16 10.58 22.17 2.83
N LEU A 17 9.40 21.74 2.41
CA LEU A 17 8.22 22.60 2.33
C LEU A 17 7.87 23.16 3.71
N SER A 18 7.60 24.47 3.78
CA SER A 18 7.17 25.13 5.01
C SER A 18 5.65 25.01 5.21
N LEU A 19 5.22 24.99 6.47
CA LEU A 19 3.81 25.00 6.84
C LEU A 19 3.07 26.18 6.17
N GLY A 20 1.90 25.91 5.61
CA GLY A 20 1.11 26.92 4.90
C GLY A 20 1.47 27.12 3.43
N THR A 21 2.52 26.45 2.91
CA THR A 21 2.87 26.50 1.49
C THR A 21 1.67 26.12 0.63
N GLN A 22 1.35 26.97 -0.34
CA GLN A 22 0.30 26.70 -1.32
C GLN A 22 0.89 25.88 -2.46
N LEU A 23 0.26 24.75 -2.74
CA LEU A 23 0.62 23.83 -3.81
C LEU A 23 -0.56 23.76 -4.79
N ARG A 24 -0.25 23.52 -6.06
CA ARG A 24 -1.27 23.33 -7.09
C ARG A 24 -0.96 22.06 -7.86
N GLY A 25 -1.89 21.12 -7.82
CA GLY A 25 -1.76 19.89 -8.60
C GLY A 25 -2.12 20.10 -10.06
N ARG A 26 -1.75 19.14 -10.91
CA ARG A 26 -2.05 19.14 -12.35
C ARG A 26 -3.56 19.14 -12.60
N SER A 27 -4.37 18.57 -11.70
CA SER A 27 -5.84 18.63 -11.77
C SER A 27 -6.40 20.06 -11.67
N GLY A 28 -5.57 21.02 -11.22
CA GLY A 28 -5.98 22.38 -10.89
C GLY A 28 -6.38 22.56 -9.42
N ARG A 29 -6.53 21.46 -8.66
CA ARG A 29 -6.80 21.51 -7.21
C ARG A 29 -5.67 22.23 -6.48
N GLN A 30 -6.07 23.07 -5.53
CA GLN A 30 -5.15 23.77 -4.64
C GLN A 30 -5.01 22.98 -3.33
N TYR A 31 -3.84 23.05 -2.73
CA TYR A 31 -3.54 22.39 -1.48
C TYR A 31 -2.73 23.31 -0.59
N THR A 32 -3.01 23.29 0.72
CA THR A 32 -2.19 23.93 1.74
C THR A 32 -1.37 22.87 2.45
N TYR A 33 -0.05 23.05 2.48
CA TYR A 33 0.86 22.15 3.20
C TYR A 33 0.61 22.21 4.70
N GLY A 34 0.16 21.09 5.26
CA GLY A 34 -0.42 21.02 6.59
C GLY A 34 0.54 20.55 7.67
N LYS A 35 1.13 19.37 7.53
CA LYS A 35 2.13 18.84 8.48
C LYS A 35 2.90 17.67 7.88
N TYR A 36 4.10 17.42 8.41
CA TYR A 36 4.85 16.20 8.16
C TYR A 36 4.34 15.05 9.05
N LEU A 37 4.23 13.85 8.51
CA LEU A 37 3.99 12.60 9.26
C LEU A 37 5.29 11.78 9.31
N ALA A 38 5.32 10.77 10.19
CA ALA A 38 6.42 9.80 10.19
C ALA A 38 6.54 9.06 8.84
N ALA A 39 7.72 8.52 8.54
CA ALA A 39 8.01 7.73 7.34
C ALA A 39 7.87 8.45 5.98
N SER A 40 8.21 9.74 5.92
CA SER A 40 8.29 10.55 4.69
C SER A 40 6.97 10.87 4.00
N ASP A 41 5.84 10.63 4.68
CA ASP A 41 4.53 11.08 4.26
C ASP A 41 4.22 12.44 4.88
N SER A 42 3.52 13.32 4.15
CA SER A 42 3.00 14.58 4.68
C SER A 42 1.49 14.66 4.47
N ILE A 43 0.80 15.51 5.22
CA ILE A 43 -0.61 15.83 4.98
C ILE A 43 -0.73 17.23 4.38
N VAL A 44 -1.57 17.34 3.36
CA VAL A 44 -2.05 18.60 2.80
C VAL A 44 -3.56 18.67 2.90
N ARG A 45 -4.12 19.88 2.85
CA ARG A 45 -5.58 20.11 2.81
C ARG A 45 -5.99 20.85 1.58
N ASP A 46 -7.10 20.45 0.97
CA ASP A 46 -7.74 21.24 -0.08
C ASP A 46 -8.58 22.38 0.52
N PRO A 47 -9.14 23.29 -0.32
CA PRO A 47 -9.95 24.42 0.17
C PRO A 47 -11.24 24.01 0.89
N GLU A 48 -11.72 22.78 0.65
CA GLU A 48 -12.90 22.21 1.31
C GLU A 48 -12.54 21.62 2.68
N GLY A 49 -11.25 21.52 3.00
CA GLY A 49 -10.72 21.02 4.25
C GLY A 49 -10.46 19.51 4.25
N HIS A 50 -10.60 18.82 3.12
CA HIS A 50 -10.29 17.39 3.05
C HIS A 50 -8.77 17.18 3.11
N GLU A 51 -8.37 16.17 3.89
CA GLU A 51 -6.97 15.79 4.04
C GLU A 51 -6.54 14.85 2.91
N HIS A 52 -5.31 15.05 2.44
CA HIS A 52 -4.67 14.22 1.41
C HIS A 52 -3.26 13.86 1.87
N VAL A 53 -2.80 12.65 1.55
CA VAL A 53 -1.41 12.25 1.78
C VAL A 53 -0.56 12.76 0.61
N LEU A 54 0.52 13.44 0.94
CA LEU A 54 1.51 13.97 0.03
C LEU A 54 2.79 13.14 0.13
N LYS A 55 3.25 12.58 -0.99
CA LYS A 55 4.49 11.81 -1.08
C LYS A 55 5.48 12.48 -2.01
N THR A 56 6.74 12.53 -1.58
CA THR A 56 7.85 12.95 -2.43
C THR A 56 8.36 11.77 -3.23
N ILE A 57 8.55 11.97 -4.52
CA ILE A 57 8.96 10.92 -5.46
C ILE A 57 10.29 11.30 -6.09
N SER A 58 11.15 10.31 -6.32
CA SER A 58 12.43 10.55 -6.98
C SER A 58 12.18 10.99 -8.43
N LYS A 59 13.02 11.91 -8.93
CA LYS A 59 12.88 12.41 -10.31
C LYS A 59 12.93 11.29 -11.36
N SER A 60 13.78 10.28 -11.13
CA SER A 60 13.95 9.14 -12.03
C SER A 60 12.73 8.22 -12.09
N GLU A 61 11.92 8.18 -11.04
CA GLU A 61 10.77 7.27 -10.96
C GLU A 61 9.44 7.97 -11.21
N PHE A 62 9.42 9.31 -11.19
CA PHE A 62 8.18 10.09 -11.28
C PHE A 62 7.31 9.66 -12.46
N ASP A 63 7.72 9.91 -13.70
CA ASP A 63 6.86 9.63 -14.86
C ASP A 63 6.47 8.15 -14.99
N TYR A 64 7.40 7.24 -14.64
CA TYR A 64 7.13 5.80 -14.64
C TYR A 64 6.04 5.41 -13.64
N GLN A 65 6.19 5.80 -12.37
CA GLN A 65 5.21 5.50 -11.32
C GLN A 65 3.86 6.18 -11.57
N LEU A 66 3.87 7.40 -12.15
CA LEU A 66 2.66 8.12 -12.51
C LEU A 66 1.89 7.36 -13.59
N GLY A 67 2.56 6.90 -14.65
CA GLY A 67 1.95 6.12 -15.74
C GLY A 67 1.36 4.81 -15.24
N LEU A 68 2.10 4.08 -14.40
CA LEU A 68 1.67 2.83 -13.79
C LEU A 68 0.37 3.03 -12.97
N GLN A 69 0.37 4.00 -12.05
CA GLN A 69 -0.76 4.27 -11.17
C GLN A 69 -1.97 4.86 -11.91
N LYS A 70 -1.75 5.69 -12.92
CA LYS A 70 -2.85 6.21 -13.77
C LYS A 70 -3.55 5.11 -14.53
N SER A 71 -2.83 4.08 -14.97
CA SER A 71 -3.47 2.92 -15.62
C SER A 71 -4.49 2.26 -14.67
N LEU A 72 -4.19 2.20 -13.38
CA LEU A 72 -5.00 1.57 -12.34
C LEU A 72 -6.14 2.47 -11.80
N ALA A 73 -6.30 3.68 -12.35
CA ALA A 73 -7.36 4.59 -11.94
C ALA A 73 -8.74 3.94 -12.13
N GLY A 74 -9.58 4.03 -11.09
CA GLY A 74 -10.92 3.44 -11.07
C GLY A 74 -11.02 2.07 -10.42
N CYS A 75 -9.90 1.41 -10.07
CA CYS A 75 -9.95 0.22 -9.24
C CYS A 75 -10.29 0.59 -7.79
N PRO A 76 -11.42 0.12 -7.21
CA PRO A 76 -11.81 0.47 -5.84
C PRO A 76 -10.96 -0.23 -4.78
N TYR A 77 -10.14 -1.21 -5.18
CA TYR A 77 -9.31 -2.02 -4.30
C TYR A 77 -7.85 -1.56 -4.23
N LEU A 78 -7.50 -0.49 -4.96
CA LEU A 78 -6.14 0.05 -5.02
C LEU A 78 -6.17 1.55 -4.72
N ARG A 79 -5.36 1.99 -3.76
CA ARG A 79 -5.11 3.42 -3.55
C ARG A 79 -4.05 3.88 -4.53
N VAL A 80 -4.44 4.70 -5.50
CA VAL A 80 -3.55 5.25 -6.53
C VAL A 80 -3.42 6.76 -6.39
N VAL A 81 -2.47 7.34 -7.11
CA VAL A 81 -2.27 8.79 -7.21
C VAL A 81 -3.57 9.49 -7.66
N THR A 82 -3.98 10.51 -6.90
CA THR A 82 -5.17 11.32 -7.18
C THR A 82 -4.84 12.64 -7.86
N ASP A 83 -3.64 13.16 -7.61
CA ASP A 83 -3.09 14.34 -8.29
C ASP A 83 -1.56 14.32 -8.25
N ASP A 84 -0.94 15.12 -9.12
CA ASP A 84 0.51 15.25 -9.22
C ASP A 84 0.94 16.72 -9.26
N ILE A 85 1.97 17.07 -8.47
CA ILE A 85 2.53 18.42 -8.37
C ILE A 85 3.96 18.35 -8.94
N GLN A 86 4.06 18.43 -10.27
CA GLN A 86 5.30 18.18 -11.01
C GLN A 86 6.47 19.07 -10.56
N GLU A 87 6.20 20.37 -10.32
CA GLU A 87 7.21 21.34 -9.90
C GLU A 87 8.01 20.82 -8.71
N HIS A 88 7.31 20.20 -7.76
CA HIS A 88 7.87 19.69 -6.52
C HIS A 88 8.15 18.18 -6.50
N LEU A 89 7.83 17.45 -7.59
CA LEU A 89 7.92 15.98 -7.66
C LEU A 89 7.09 15.28 -6.56
N LEU A 90 5.85 15.75 -6.38
CA LEU A 90 4.94 15.20 -5.37
C LEU A 90 3.74 14.49 -5.99
N TYR A 91 3.26 13.46 -5.30
CA TYR A 91 1.95 12.86 -5.51
C TYR A 91 1.03 13.14 -4.35
N THR A 92 -0.25 13.33 -4.67
CA THR A 92 -1.32 13.30 -3.68
C THR A 92 -2.07 11.98 -3.76
N TYR A 93 -2.57 11.55 -2.62
CA TYR A 93 -3.42 10.38 -2.46
C TYR A 93 -4.55 10.71 -1.48
N ASP A 94 -5.69 10.05 -1.63
CA ASP A 94 -6.77 10.15 -0.64
C ASP A 94 -6.28 9.73 0.74
N TYR A 95 -6.56 10.53 1.76
CA TYR A 95 -6.21 10.19 3.13
C TYR A 95 -7.09 9.04 3.64
N LEU A 96 -6.44 8.00 4.19
CA LEU A 96 -7.10 6.90 4.88
C LEU A 96 -6.80 7.06 6.37
N SER A 97 -7.84 7.10 7.20
CA SER A 97 -7.74 7.40 8.63
C SER A 97 -7.28 6.21 9.49
N ASP A 98 -7.25 5.01 8.91
CA ASP A 98 -6.91 3.76 9.59
C ASP A 98 -6.08 2.86 8.65
N ASP A 99 -5.44 1.84 9.21
CA ASP A 99 -4.64 0.88 8.47
C ASP A 99 -4.88 -0.56 8.97
N VAL A 100 -4.46 -1.54 8.16
CA VAL A 100 -4.69 -2.97 8.44
C VAL A 100 -4.03 -3.41 9.75
N LEU A 101 -2.89 -2.82 10.13
CA LEU A 101 -2.19 -3.15 11.37
C LEU A 101 -3.00 -2.69 12.58
N ASN A 102 -3.44 -1.43 12.57
CA ASN A 102 -4.31 -0.88 13.61
C ASN A 102 -5.64 -1.64 13.69
N ALA A 103 -6.25 -1.97 12.55
CA ALA A 103 -7.46 -2.80 12.51
C ALA A 103 -7.24 -4.19 13.12
N ALA A 104 -6.10 -4.84 12.87
CA ALA A 104 -5.77 -6.16 13.42
C ALA A 104 -5.53 -6.16 14.94
N ARG A 105 -5.12 -5.03 15.51
CA ARG A 105 -4.97 -4.88 16.98
C ARG A 105 -6.32 -4.77 17.70
N ARG A 106 -7.40 -4.40 17.00
CA ARG A 106 -8.73 -4.31 17.62
C ARG A 106 -9.29 -5.71 17.90
N LYS A 107 -9.85 -5.88 19.10
CA LYS A 107 -10.41 -7.18 19.54
C LYS A 107 -11.77 -7.51 18.93
N ASP A 108 -12.44 -6.54 18.31
CA ASP A 108 -13.79 -6.62 17.77
C ASP A 108 -13.83 -6.92 16.25
N LEU A 109 -12.68 -7.14 15.61
CA LEU A 109 -12.63 -7.44 14.18
C LEU A 109 -13.20 -8.84 13.89
N THR A 110 -14.45 -8.89 13.46
CA THR A 110 -15.17 -10.13 13.15
C THR A 110 -14.50 -10.90 12.01
N LEU A 111 -14.72 -12.23 11.96
CA LEU A 111 -14.21 -13.06 10.86
C LEU A 111 -14.72 -12.57 9.49
N ALA A 112 -15.98 -12.13 9.40
CA ALA A 112 -16.55 -11.58 8.18
C ALA A 112 -15.76 -10.35 7.68
N ILE A 113 -15.43 -9.41 8.57
CA ILE A 113 -14.63 -8.23 8.20
C ILE A 113 -13.22 -8.65 7.78
N ARG A 114 -12.57 -9.60 8.48
CA ARG A 114 -11.25 -10.12 8.10
C ARG A 114 -11.26 -10.73 6.69
N LYS A 115 -12.27 -11.56 6.39
CA LYS A 115 -12.48 -12.14 5.06
C LYS A 115 -12.66 -11.06 4.00
N CYS A 116 -13.47 -10.04 4.27
CA CYS A 116 -13.66 -8.91 3.36
C CYS A 116 -12.34 -8.18 3.05
N ILE A 117 -11.56 -7.82 4.08
CA ILE A 117 -10.27 -7.13 3.92
C ILE A 117 -9.32 -7.96 3.05
N LEU A 118 -9.14 -9.24 3.37
CA LEU A 118 -8.22 -10.11 2.64
C LEU A 118 -8.68 -10.36 1.20
N ARG A 119 -9.98 -10.54 0.98
CA ARG A 119 -10.56 -10.71 -0.35
C ARG A 119 -10.37 -9.45 -1.20
N ASP A 120 -10.62 -8.28 -0.64
CA ASP A 120 -10.50 -7.02 -1.38
C ASP A 120 -9.03 -6.71 -1.67
N ALA A 121 -8.10 -7.06 -0.77
CA ALA A 121 -6.67 -7.05 -1.07
C ALA A 121 -6.30 -7.97 -2.25
N LEU A 122 -6.85 -9.20 -2.29
CA LEU A 122 -6.66 -10.10 -3.43
C LEU A 122 -7.27 -9.55 -4.71
N ARG A 123 -8.41 -8.86 -4.66
CA ARG A 123 -8.99 -8.21 -5.86
C ARG A 123 -8.10 -7.09 -6.38
N GLY A 124 -7.50 -6.29 -5.49
CA GLY A 124 -6.49 -5.30 -5.88
C GLY A 124 -5.28 -5.96 -6.54
N LEU A 125 -4.82 -7.10 -6.00
CA LEU A 125 -3.73 -7.87 -6.61
C LEU A 125 -4.07 -8.48 -7.96
N ALA A 126 -5.30 -8.98 -8.12
CA ALA A 126 -5.78 -9.49 -9.41
C ALA A 126 -5.75 -8.39 -10.47
N GLU A 127 -6.13 -7.16 -10.10
CA GLU A 127 -6.08 -6.00 -11.00
C GLU A 127 -4.65 -5.62 -11.38
N LEU A 128 -3.69 -5.69 -10.44
CA LEU A 128 -2.28 -5.48 -10.76
C LEU A 128 -1.78 -6.55 -11.73
N HIS A 129 -2.06 -7.83 -11.44
CA HIS A 129 -1.60 -8.95 -12.24
C HIS A 129 -2.22 -8.98 -13.65
N SER A 130 -3.48 -8.58 -13.81
CA SER A 130 -4.15 -8.50 -15.13
C SER A 130 -3.47 -7.51 -16.08
N ARG A 131 -2.72 -6.55 -15.53
CA ARG A 131 -1.93 -5.54 -16.25
C ARG A 131 -0.44 -5.85 -16.28
N GLY A 132 -0.02 -7.02 -15.81
CA GLY A 132 1.39 -7.42 -15.74
C GLY A 132 2.21 -6.65 -14.69
N ILE A 133 1.56 -6.12 -13.65
CA ILE A 133 2.21 -5.36 -12.57
C ILE A 133 2.39 -6.27 -11.36
N VAL A 134 3.60 -6.30 -10.79
CA VAL A 134 3.93 -7.05 -9.56
C VAL A 134 4.24 -6.04 -8.44
N HIS A 135 3.51 -6.09 -7.34
CA HIS A 135 3.66 -5.12 -6.23
C HIS A 135 4.97 -5.28 -5.44
N THR A 136 5.50 -6.50 -5.34
CA THR A 136 6.74 -6.89 -4.62
C THR A 136 6.77 -6.67 -3.10
N ASP A 137 5.97 -5.74 -2.55
CA ASP A 137 5.98 -5.40 -1.13
C ASP A 137 4.57 -5.43 -0.50
N ILE A 138 3.89 -6.57 -0.64
CA ILE A 138 2.54 -6.76 -0.06
C ILE A 138 2.71 -7.15 1.39
N MET A 139 2.67 -6.16 2.29
CA MET A 139 2.82 -6.38 3.72
C MET A 139 1.95 -5.39 4.49
N ALA A 140 1.20 -5.89 5.48
CA ALA A 140 0.78 -5.03 6.59
C ALA A 140 2.05 -4.81 7.42
N ARG A 141 2.69 -3.63 7.32
CA ARG A 141 3.99 -3.33 7.96
C ARG A 141 4.02 -3.84 9.41
N LEU A 142 4.58 -5.03 9.63
CA LEU A 142 4.58 -5.79 10.88
C LEU A 142 6.04 -6.05 11.25
N CYS A 143 6.75 -5.00 11.64
CA CYS A 143 8.03 -5.16 12.34
C CYS A 143 7.88 -4.47 13.70
N GLU A 144 7.25 -5.17 14.65
CA GLU A 144 7.36 -4.81 16.07
C GLU A 144 8.41 -5.72 16.70
N GLU A 145 9.34 -5.14 17.47
CA GLU A 145 10.33 -5.90 18.25
C GLU A 145 9.65 -6.87 19.25
N ASP A 146 8.42 -6.54 19.68
CA ASP A 146 7.66 -7.29 20.70
C ASP A 146 6.72 -8.38 20.14
N ASN A 147 6.62 -8.55 18.83
CA ASN A 147 5.79 -9.60 18.21
C ASN A 147 6.48 -10.22 16.98
N PRO A 148 7.49 -11.09 17.20
CA PRO A 148 8.25 -11.68 16.11
C PRO A 148 7.36 -12.54 15.20
N PRO A 149 7.62 -12.57 13.89
CA PRO A 149 6.85 -13.39 12.96
C PRO A 149 6.93 -14.87 13.37
N HIS A 150 5.76 -15.47 13.62
CA HIS A 150 5.65 -16.90 13.91
C HIS A 150 5.37 -17.69 12.62
N PRO A 151 6.01 -18.86 12.43
CA PRO A 151 5.76 -19.68 11.27
C PRO A 151 4.28 -20.11 11.25
N PHE A 152 3.70 -20.15 10.06
CA PHE A 152 2.26 -20.44 9.89
C PHE A 152 1.82 -21.74 10.58
N VAL A 153 2.70 -22.74 10.64
CA VAL A 153 2.45 -24.03 11.33
C VAL A 153 2.13 -23.88 12.83
N ALA A 154 2.60 -22.80 13.48
CA ALA A 154 2.38 -22.54 14.90
C ALA A 154 0.99 -21.92 15.19
N TRP A 155 0.21 -21.59 14.15
CA TRP A 155 -1.08 -20.89 14.31
C TRP A 155 -2.18 -21.91 14.62
N THR A 156 -2.17 -22.50 15.82
CA THR A 156 -3.05 -23.65 16.14
C THR A 156 -4.50 -23.28 16.50
N HIS A 157 -4.73 -22.09 17.06
CA HIS A 157 -6.03 -21.68 17.64
C HIS A 157 -6.78 -20.59 16.86
N ALA A 158 -6.19 -20.02 15.81
CA ALA A 158 -6.69 -18.81 15.16
C ALA A 158 -7.23 -19.02 13.74
N VAL A 159 -7.18 -20.24 13.20
CA VAL A 159 -7.39 -20.50 11.77
C VAL A 159 -8.16 -21.80 11.52
N ASP A 160 -9.29 -21.68 10.81
CA ASP A 160 -10.12 -22.79 10.36
C ASP A 160 -9.44 -23.60 9.23
N ALA A 161 -9.99 -24.78 8.91
CA ALA A 161 -9.39 -25.71 7.95
C ALA A 161 -9.30 -25.10 6.53
N ASP A 162 -10.33 -24.38 6.09
CA ASP A 162 -10.38 -23.75 4.78
C ASP A 162 -9.36 -22.60 4.66
N PHE A 163 -9.14 -21.84 5.73
CA PHE A 163 -8.10 -20.82 5.77
C PHE A 163 -6.70 -21.43 5.67
N ARG A 164 -6.46 -22.52 6.42
CA ARG A 164 -5.18 -23.23 6.36
C ARG A 164 -4.91 -23.77 4.97
N ASP A 165 -5.92 -24.30 4.30
CA ASP A 165 -5.80 -24.85 2.95
C ASP A 165 -5.43 -23.75 1.95
N VAL A 166 -6.14 -22.62 1.93
CA VAL A 166 -5.85 -21.53 0.97
C VAL A 166 -4.48 -20.90 1.19
N VAL A 167 -4.09 -20.63 2.45
CA VAL A 167 -2.77 -20.06 2.75
C VAL A 167 -1.67 -21.03 2.33
N SER A 168 -1.81 -22.33 2.66
CA SER A 168 -0.83 -23.33 2.28
C SER A 168 -0.64 -23.42 0.77
N LYS A 169 -1.71 -23.26 -0.02
CA LYS A 169 -1.65 -23.20 -1.49
C LYS A 169 -0.99 -21.94 -2.02
N MET A 170 -1.20 -20.79 -1.36
CA MET A 170 -0.60 -19.50 -1.72
C MET A 170 0.88 -19.37 -1.30
N THR A 171 1.35 -20.19 -0.35
CA THR A 171 2.72 -20.10 0.18
C THR A 171 3.60 -21.29 -0.21
N ARG A 172 3.27 -21.98 -1.31
CA ARG A 172 4.14 -23.04 -1.86
C ARG A 172 5.42 -22.41 -2.41
N LEU A 173 6.57 -23.05 -2.10
CA LEU A 173 7.89 -22.52 -2.47
C LEU A 173 8.14 -22.49 -3.98
N GLY A 174 7.59 -23.45 -4.72
CA GLY A 174 7.65 -23.46 -6.18
C GLY A 174 6.63 -22.48 -6.75
N PRO A 175 7.02 -21.50 -7.59
CA PRO A 175 6.10 -20.51 -8.14
C PRO A 175 5.02 -21.17 -9.02
N GLU A 176 5.36 -22.24 -9.75
CA GLU A 176 4.41 -23.06 -10.52
C GLU A 176 3.48 -23.93 -9.66
N GLN A 177 3.75 -24.04 -8.36
CA GLN A 177 2.93 -24.81 -7.43
C GLN A 177 2.01 -23.91 -6.59
N CYS A 178 2.34 -22.62 -6.51
CA CYS A 178 1.54 -21.60 -5.87
C CYS A 178 0.29 -21.29 -6.71
N ILE A 179 -0.85 -21.19 -6.06
CA ILE A 179 -2.08 -20.79 -6.75
C ILE A 179 -2.01 -19.32 -7.16
N THR A 180 -2.63 -19.01 -8.30
CA THR A 180 -2.82 -17.63 -8.75
C THR A 180 -3.79 -16.89 -7.82
N VAL A 181 -3.76 -15.56 -7.90
CA VAL A 181 -4.72 -14.71 -7.17
C VAL A 181 -6.17 -15.01 -7.58
N GLY A 182 -6.41 -15.33 -8.86
CA GLY A 182 -7.73 -15.73 -9.35
C GLY A 182 -8.21 -17.04 -8.71
N GLU A 183 -7.35 -18.06 -8.65
CA GLU A 183 -7.67 -19.33 -7.99
C GLU A 183 -7.88 -19.15 -6.48
N ALA A 184 -7.11 -18.26 -5.83
CA ALA A 184 -7.32 -17.93 -4.43
C ALA A 184 -8.70 -17.30 -4.19
N LEU A 185 -9.14 -16.37 -5.05
CA LEU A 185 -10.46 -15.75 -4.95
C LEU A 185 -11.63 -16.75 -5.12
N GLU A 186 -11.40 -17.83 -5.87
CA GLU A 186 -12.38 -18.90 -6.06
C GLU A 186 -12.42 -19.93 -4.91
N HIS A 187 -11.51 -19.82 -3.94
CA HIS A 187 -11.45 -20.73 -2.80
C HIS A 187 -12.69 -20.59 -1.89
N SER A 188 -13.16 -21.69 -1.30
CA SER A 188 -14.34 -21.73 -0.41
C SER A 188 -14.26 -20.70 0.72
N TRP A 189 -13.05 -20.51 1.28
CA TRP A 189 -12.82 -19.53 2.34
C TRP A 189 -13.23 -18.10 1.95
N PHE A 190 -12.99 -17.73 0.69
CA PHE A 190 -13.31 -16.42 0.11
C PHE A 190 -14.67 -16.36 -0.61
N ARG A 191 -15.27 -17.50 -0.99
CA ARG A 191 -16.61 -17.56 -1.61
C ARG A 191 -17.77 -17.69 -0.61
N ASN A 192 -17.57 -18.46 0.46
CA ASN A 192 -18.60 -18.76 1.45
C ASN A 192 -18.55 -17.74 2.60
N PHE A 193 -18.91 -16.50 2.30
CA PHE A 193 -19.10 -15.44 3.30
C PHE A 193 -20.46 -14.77 3.00
N GLU A 194 -21.51 -15.29 3.64
CA GLU A 194 -22.74 -14.54 3.90
C GLU A 194 -22.91 -14.46 5.42
#